data_AF-A0A954JBE6-F1
#
_entry.id   AF-A0A954JBE6-F1
#
_cell.length_a   1.000
_cell.length_b   1.000
_cell.length_c   1.000
_cell.angle_alpha   90.00
_cell.angle_beta   90.00
_cell.angle_gamma   90.00
#
_symmetry.space_group_name_H-M   'P 1'
#
loop_
_entity.id
_entity.type
_entity.pdbx_description
1 polymer ?
#
loop_
_entity_poly.entity_id
_entity_poly.type
_entity_poly.pdbx_seq_one_letter_code
_entity_poly.pdbx_strand_id
1 'polypeptide(L)'
;MRRVGQLVQSTTTPGVMPLPGGFAGLYRLFQSGKTYRDPVLVSGTDGVGTKIKVAQLCDQFETIGIDLVAMCVNDCLCTGALPLFFLDYVAMGSDDPILTESLVSGIA
;
A
#
# COMPACT_ATOMS: atom_id res chain seq x y z
N MET A 1 -4.35 11.35 11.79
CA MET A 1 -3.43 11.65 10.67
C MET A 1 -1.93 11.63 11.02
N ARG A 2 -1.43 12.25 12.10
CA ARG A 2 0.02 12.23 12.40
C ARG A 2 0.62 10.81 12.53
N ARG A 3 -0.14 9.87 13.11
CA ARG A 3 0.28 8.46 13.28
C ARG A 3 0.29 7.68 11.95
N VAL A 4 -0.77 7.81 11.15
CA VAL A 4 -0.82 7.30 9.76
C VAL A 4 0.39 7.82 8.95
N GLY A 5 0.73 9.10 9.08
CA GLY A 5 1.93 9.65 8.43
C GLY A 5 3.24 8.98 8.86
N GLN A 6 3.37 8.54 10.11
CA GLN A 6 4.55 7.81 10.60
C GLN A 6 4.61 6.38 10.06
N LEU A 7 3.45 5.70 9.98
CA LEU A 7 3.33 4.38 9.35
C LEU A 7 3.71 4.46 7.87
N VAL A 8 3.15 5.41 7.12
CA VAL A 8 3.52 5.59 5.70
C VAL A 8 5.01 5.87 5.55
N GLN A 9 5.60 6.66 6.45
CA GLN A 9 7.05 6.94 6.41
C GLN A 9 7.91 5.69 6.60
N SER A 10 7.48 4.65 7.34
CA SER A 10 8.28 3.42 7.51
C SER A 10 8.42 2.60 6.22
N THR A 11 7.55 2.80 5.24
CA THR A 11 7.61 2.13 3.92
C THR A 11 8.55 2.80 2.91
N THR A 12 9.16 3.94 3.28
CA THR A 12 9.93 4.76 2.34
C THR A 12 11.15 4.01 1.80
N THR A 13 11.29 3.97 0.47
CA THR A 13 12.47 3.45 -0.22
C THR A 13 13.17 4.57 -1.00
N PRO A 14 14.42 4.38 -1.49
CA PRO A 14 15.17 5.41 -2.22
C PRO A 14 14.49 5.93 -3.50
N GLY A 15 13.49 5.22 -4.03
CA GLY A 15 12.73 5.68 -5.19
C GLY A 15 11.68 6.73 -4.86
N VAL A 16 11.25 6.86 -3.61
CA VAL A 16 10.23 7.84 -3.22
C VAL A 16 10.79 9.25 -3.40
N MET A 17 10.06 10.09 -4.13
CA MET A 17 10.41 11.49 -4.35
C MET A 17 9.54 12.41 -3.50
N PRO A 18 10.12 13.42 -2.83
CA PRO A 18 9.33 14.40 -2.09
C PRO A 18 8.51 15.27 -3.06
N LEU A 19 7.25 15.51 -2.71
CA LEU A 19 6.38 16.47 -3.38
C LEU A 19 5.70 17.35 -2.32
N PRO A 20 6.36 18.42 -1.84
CA PRO A 20 5.80 19.33 -0.85
C PRO A 20 4.46 19.92 -1.33
N GLY A 21 3.40 19.76 -0.54
CA GLY A 21 2.04 20.20 -0.93
C GLY A 21 1.41 19.40 -2.07
N GLY A 22 1.98 18.23 -2.41
CA GLY A 22 1.55 17.39 -3.51
C GLY A 22 0.22 16.69 -3.30
N PHE A 23 -0.52 16.50 -4.39
CA PHE A 23 -1.75 15.69 -4.41
C PHE A 23 -1.46 14.18 -4.59
N ALA A 24 -0.25 13.81 -5.04
CA ALA A 24 0.12 12.44 -5.39
C ALA A 24 1.50 12.04 -4.82
N GLY A 25 1.70 10.73 -4.65
CA GLY A 25 3.01 10.15 -4.40
C GLY A 25 3.84 10.08 -5.70
N LEU A 26 5.14 10.32 -5.60
CA LEU A 26 6.07 10.25 -6.73
C LEU A 26 7.12 9.16 -6.49
N TYR A 27 7.42 8.36 -7.53
CA TYR A 27 8.43 7.31 -7.47
C TYR A 27 9.36 7.35 -8.69
N ARG A 28 10.68 7.40 -8.44
CA ARG A 28 11.72 7.43 -9.47
C ARG A 28 12.11 6.02 -9.90
N LEU A 29 11.79 5.68 -11.14
CA LEU A 29 12.11 4.40 -11.77
C LEU A 29 13.60 4.23 -12.09
N PHE A 30 14.23 5.28 -12.60
CA PHE A 30 15.64 5.27 -13.02
C PHE A 30 16.51 5.94 -11.97
N GLN A 31 17.20 5.13 -11.17
CA GLN A 31 18.16 5.58 -10.16
C GLN A 31 19.58 5.24 -10.60
N SER A 32 20.56 6.07 -10.20
CA SER A 32 21.97 5.78 -10.44
C SER A 32 22.33 4.40 -9.87
N GLY A 33 22.84 3.49 -10.70
CA GLY A 33 23.24 2.14 -10.28
C GLY A 33 22.20 1.03 -10.43
N LYS A 34 20.94 1.33 -10.81
CA LYS A 34 19.96 0.32 -11.24
C LYS A 34 19.71 0.45 -12.74
N THR A 35 20.11 -0.56 -13.50
CA THR A 35 19.98 -0.55 -14.96
C THR A 35 18.98 -1.60 -15.41
N TYR A 36 17.75 -1.16 -15.70
CA TYR A 36 16.82 -1.96 -16.50
C TYR A 36 17.14 -1.73 -17.98
N ARG A 37 17.25 -2.81 -18.78
CA ARG A 37 17.56 -2.70 -20.21
C ARG A 37 16.34 -2.26 -21.04
N ASP A 38 15.18 -2.82 -20.73
CA ASP A 38 13.88 -2.53 -21.36
C ASP A 38 12.79 -2.70 -20.28
N PRO A 39 12.59 -1.69 -19.41
CA PRO A 39 11.71 -1.82 -18.26
C PRO A 39 10.24 -1.85 -18.68
N VAL A 40 9.49 -2.80 -18.13
CA VAL A 40 8.04 -2.88 -18.24
C VAL A 40 7.43 -2.63 -16.86
N LEU A 41 6.38 -1.81 -16.82
CA LEU A 41 5.60 -1.60 -15.60
C LEU A 41 4.48 -2.64 -15.52
N VAL A 42 4.38 -3.29 -14.36
CA VAL A 42 3.29 -4.18 -14.02
C VAL A 42 2.50 -3.52 -12.89
N SER A 43 1.19 -3.42 -13.06
CA SER A 43 0.27 -2.85 -12.07
C SER A 43 -0.88 -3.81 -11.83
N GLY A 44 -1.30 -3.93 -10.58
CA GLY A 44 -2.47 -4.71 -10.17
C GLY A 44 -3.32 -3.93 -9.18
N THR A 45 -4.59 -4.30 -9.09
CA THR A 45 -5.51 -3.79 -8.08
C THR A 45 -6.43 -4.93 -7.67
N ASP A 46 -6.59 -5.12 -6.37
CA ASP A 46 -7.46 -6.13 -5.79
C ASP A 46 -8.02 -5.62 -4.45
N GLY A 47 -9.02 -6.31 -3.92
CA GLY A 47 -9.59 -6.07 -2.61
C GLY A 47 -9.50 -7.29 -1.71
N VAL A 48 -9.65 -7.07 -0.40
CA VAL A 48 -9.66 -8.16 0.60
C VAL A 48 -10.91 -9.05 0.47
N GLY A 49 -11.98 -8.52 -0.13
CA GLY A 49 -13.24 -9.23 -0.32
C GLY A 49 -14.00 -9.46 1.00
N THR A 50 -14.77 -10.55 1.06
CA THR A 50 -15.70 -10.81 2.17
C THR A 50 -15.02 -11.13 3.51
N LYS A 51 -13.71 -11.34 3.54
CA LYS A 51 -12.95 -11.53 4.79
C LYS A 51 -13.10 -10.32 5.73
N ILE A 52 -13.34 -9.12 5.19
CA ILE A 52 -13.65 -7.92 5.97
C ILE A 52 -14.85 -8.14 6.92
N LYS A 53 -15.87 -8.91 6.50
CA LYS A 53 -17.01 -9.22 7.37
C LYS A 53 -16.61 -10.05 8.59
N VAL A 54 -15.62 -10.93 8.44
CA VAL A 54 -15.09 -11.73 9.55
C VAL A 54 -14.31 -10.84 10.52
N ALA A 55 -13.45 -9.95 10.01
CA ALA A 55 -12.76 -8.95 10.83
C ALA A 55 -13.72 -8.08 11.64
N GLN A 56 -14.84 -7.66 11.04
CA GLN A 56 -15.90 -6.92 11.73
C GLN A 56 -16.56 -7.74 12.85
N LEU A 57 -16.83 -9.03 12.62
CA LEU A 57 -17.41 -9.91 13.64
C LEU A 57 -16.43 -10.20 14.79
N CYS A 58 -15.13 -10.19 14.51
CA CYS A 58 -14.07 -10.45 15.49
C CYS A 58 -13.55 -9.18 16.18
N ASP A 59 -13.93 -7.99 15.71
CA ASP A 59 -13.37 -6.70 16.12
C ASP A 59 -11.83 -6.67 16.02
N GLN A 60 -11.30 -7.22 14.92
CA GLN A 60 -9.86 -7.32 14.65
C GLN A 60 -9.57 -6.90 13.22
N PHE A 61 -8.76 -5.86 13.04
CA PHE A 61 -8.55 -5.20 11.74
C PHE A 61 -7.06 -5.08 11.36
N GLU A 62 -6.15 -5.34 12.28
CA GLU A 62 -4.71 -5.09 12.16
C GLU A 62 -4.08 -5.90 11.02
N THR A 63 -4.66 -7.06 10.70
CA THR A 63 -4.13 -7.97 9.66
C THR A 63 -4.80 -7.78 8.29
N ILE A 64 -5.90 -7.03 8.22
CA ILE A 64 -6.64 -6.83 6.97
C ILE A 64 -5.82 -6.01 5.96
N GLY A 65 -4.99 -5.09 6.43
CA GLY A 65 -4.04 -4.37 5.58
C GLY A 65 -3.01 -5.30 4.92
N ILE A 66 -2.55 -6.31 5.67
CA ILE A 66 -1.57 -7.29 5.16
C ILE A 66 -2.21 -8.14 4.07
N ASP A 67 -3.46 -8.58 4.28
CA ASP A 67 -4.22 -9.32 3.28
C ASP A 67 -4.39 -8.49 1.99
N LEU A 68 -4.71 -7.20 2.11
CA LEU A 68 -4.88 -6.31 0.96
C LEU A 68 -3.61 -6.23 0.11
N VAL A 69 -2.46 -5.98 0.76
CA VAL A 69 -1.17 -5.88 0.08
C VAL A 69 -0.81 -7.23 -0.55
N ALA A 70 -1.00 -8.33 0.17
CA ALA A 70 -0.66 -9.67 -0.31
C ALA A 70 -1.46 -10.07 -1.56
N MET A 71 -2.76 -9.77 -1.61
CA MET A 71 -3.60 -10.06 -2.79
C MET A 71 -3.05 -9.36 -4.04
N CYS A 72 -2.70 -8.08 -3.93
CA CYS A 72 -2.19 -7.30 -5.06
C CYS A 72 -0.75 -7.67 -5.45
N VAL A 73 0.14 -7.80 -4.46
CA VAL A 73 1.59 -7.97 -4.69
C VAL A 73 1.88 -9.36 -5.22
N ASN A 74 1.22 -10.41 -4.72
CA ASN A 74 1.47 -11.78 -5.17
C ASN A 74 1.17 -11.97 -6.66
N ASP A 75 0.12 -11.35 -7.19
CA ASP A 75 -0.20 -11.40 -8.62
C ASP A 75 0.88 -10.73 -9.48
N CYS A 76 1.41 -9.58 -9.03
CA CYS A 76 2.51 -8.92 -9.71
C CYS A 76 3.80 -9.75 -9.64
N LEU A 77 4.06 -10.44 -8.53
CA LEU A 77 5.24 -11.30 -8.37
C LEU A 77 5.21 -12.49 -9.34
N CYS A 78 4.04 -13.02 -9.70
CA CYS A 78 3.92 -14.10 -10.68
C CYS A 78 4.45 -13.73 -12.08
N THR A 79 4.56 -12.45 -12.41
CA THR A 79 5.17 -11.99 -13.67
C THR A 79 6.68 -11.79 -13.56
N GLY A 80 7.28 -12.04 -12.39
CA GLY A 80 8.68 -11.72 -12.09
C GLY A 80 8.93 -10.23 -11.84
N ALA A 81 7.89 -9.43 -11.59
CA ALA A 81 8.03 -8.00 -11.32
C ALA A 81 8.60 -7.74 -9.91
N LEU A 82 9.29 -6.61 -9.76
CA LEU A 82 9.71 -6.09 -8.46
C LEU A 82 8.65 -5.08 -7.97
N PRO A 83 8.01 -5.29 -6.81
CA PRO A 83 7.11 -4.30 -6.23
C PRO A 83 7.83 -2.99 -5.91
N LEU A 84 7.25 -1.85 -6.29
CA LEU A 84 7.89 -0.53 -6.17
C LEU A 84 7.20 0.38 -5.15
N PHE A 85 5.88 0.48 -5.24
CA PHE A 85 5.03 1.29 -4.36
C PHE A 85 3.63 0.67 -4.29
N PHE A 86 2.84 1.10 -3.31
CA PHE A 86 1.47 0.64 -3.11
C PHE A 86 0.55 1.85 -2.87
N LEU A 87 -0.68 1.80 -3.36
CA LEU A 87 -1.73 2.76 -3.05
C LEU A 87 -2.95 1.99 -2.54
N ASP A 88 -3.58 2.49 -1.50
CA ASP A 88 -4.80 1.93 -0.93
C ASP A 88 -6.00 2.86 -1.10
N TYR A 89 -7.19 2.28 -1.00
CA TYR A 89 -8.46 2.99 -0.94
C TYR A 89 -9.37 2.29 0.07
N VAL A 90 -9.77 3.03 1.11
CA VAL A 90 -10.68 2.56 2.16
C VAL A 90 -11.97 3.36 2.10
N ALA A 91 -13.10 2.66 2.00
CA ALA A 91 -14.43 3.26 2.08
C ALA A 91 -15.18 2.74 3.32
N MET A 92 -15.76 3.66 4.07
CA MET A 92 -16.50 3.39 5.31
C MET A 92 -17.73 4.30 5.40
N GLY A 93 -18.74 3.87 6.17
CA GLY A 93 -20.01 4.61 6.28
C GLY A 93 -19.87 5.97 6.99
N SER A 94 -18.86 6.10 7.84
CA SER A 94 -18.48 7.34 8.52
C SER A 94 -16.97 7.32 8.77
N ASP A 95 -16.36 8.49 8.91
CA ASP A 95 -14.94 8.61 9.26
C ASP A 95 -14.66 7.98 10.63
N ASP A 96 -13.70 7.07 10.68
CA ASP A 96 -13.21 6.43 11.90
C ASP A 96 -11.67 6.40 11.89
N PRO A 97 -11.03 7.38 12.55
CA PRO A 97 -9.58 7.48 12.58
C PRO A 97 -8.88 6.31 13.28
N ILE A 98 -9.54 5.65 14.23
CA ILE A 98 -8.95 4.54 15.00
C ILE A 98 -8.92 3.30 14.11
N LEU A 99 -10.04 2.99 13.46
CA LEU A 99 -10.12 1.91 12.49
C LEU A 99 -9.17 2.14 11.31
N THR A 100 -9.11 3.37 10.80
CA THR A 100 -8.19 3.74 9.71
C THR A 100 -6.73 3.52 10.11
N GLU A 101 -6.34 3.90 11.32
CA GLU A 101 -4.99 3.65 11.85
C GLU A 101 -4.69 2.15 11.94
N SER A 102 -5.64 1.33 12.44
CA SER A 102 -5.48 -0.13 12.52
C SER A 102 -5.31 -0.77 11.14
N LEU A 103 -6.14 -0.39 10.17
CA LEU A 103 -6.03 -0.89 8.78
C LEU A 103 -4.69 -0.49 8.14
N VAL A 104 -4.31 0.79 8.23
CA VAL A 104 -3.05 1.28 7.64
C VAL A 104 -1.84 0.64 8.31
N SER A 105 -1.91 0.29 9.61
CA SER A 105 -0.80 -0.40 10.28
C SER A 105 -0.47 -1.76 9.68
N GLY A 106 -1.45 -2.45 9.08
CA GLY A 106 -1.22 -3.69 8.33
C GLY A 106 -0.79 -3.47 6.89
N ILE A 107 -1.06 -2.30 6.31
CA ILE A 107 -0.63 -1.93 4.94
C ILE A 107 0.85 -1.49 4.93
N ALA A 108 1.28 -0.84 6.00
CA ALA A 108 2.57 -0.15 6.13
C ALA A 108 3.74 -0.98 6.67
#